data_AF-A0A7M5V0Q4-F1
#
_entry.id   AF-A0A7M5V0Q4-F1
#
_cell.length_a   1.000
_cell.length_b   1.000
_cell.length_c   1.000
_cell.angle_alpha   90.00
_cell.angle_beta   90.00
_cell.angle_gamma   90.00
#
_symmetry.space_group_name_H-M   'P 1'
#
loop_
_entity.id
_entity.type
_entity.pdbx_description
1 polymer ?
#
loop_
_entity_poly.entity_id
_entity_poly.type
_entity_poly.pdbx_seq_one_letter_code
_entity_poly.pdbx_strand_id
1 'polypeptide(L)'
;MRLVHEWSNERAKNVVNRFGLLKPYEQKKPVTEKKKDYHGKQQCSIDGCLFAGFQLGRHLKSSAHQMNANDDNYKDALKAARPFVPLTGKNLKEIGEISAREQQREAERQLIEGSRPAKENCSKEIEDNMDLF
;
A
#
# COMPACT_ATOMS: atom_id res chain seq x y z
N MET A 1 15.03 43.10 -6.67
CA MET A 1 14.57 42.44 -7.92
C MET A 1 15.73 42.46 -8.90
N ARG A 2 16.12 41.32 -9.48
CA ARG A 2 17.23 41.27 -10.46
C ARG A 2 16.68 41.61 -11.85
N LEU A 3 17.15 42.72 -12.41
CA LEU A 3 16.88 43.13 -13.79
C LEU A 3 17.71 42.23 -14.72
N VAL A 4 17.06 41.33 -15.44
CA VAL A 4 17.71 40.56 -16.51
C VAL A 4 17.52 41.35 -17.80
N HIS A 5 18.62 41.83 -18.39
CA HIS A 5 18.66 42.55 -19.67
C HIS A 5 17.89 43.89 -19.75
N GLU A 6 17.84 44.67 -18.66
CA GLU A 6 17.23 46.02 -18.62
C GLU A 6 15.74 46.10 -19.01
N TRP A 7 15.09 44.96 -19.23
CA TRP A 7 13.69 44.91 -19.56
C TRP A 7 12.89 44.79 -18.28
N SER A 8 11.88 45.65 -18.13
CA SER A 8 10.87 45.44 -17.11
C SER A 8 10.09 44.15 -17.42
N ASN A 9 9.68 43.44 -16.37
CA ASN A 9 8.89 42.20 -16.52
C ASN A 9 7.62 42.41 -17.34
N GLU A 10 7.01 43.59 -17.23
CA GLU A 10 5.83 43.98 -18.01
C GLU A 10 6.16 44.11 -19.49
N ARG A 11 7.27 44.76 -19.82
CA ARG A 11 7.74 44.94 -21.21
C ARG A 11 8.06 43.61 -21.87
N ALA A 12 8.74 42.71 -21.15
CA ALA A 12 9.06 41.37 -21.65
C ALA A 12 7.79 40.55 -21.95
N LYS A 13 6.82 40.54 -21.02
CA LYS A 13 5.53 39.84 -21.22
C LYS A 13 4.74 40.39 -22.41
N ASN A 14 4.72 41.70 -22.58
CA ASN A 14 3.95 42.35 -23.64
C ASN A 14 4.54 42.08 -25.03
N VAL A 15 5.86 42.15 -25.17
CA VAL A 15 6.59 41.80 -26.41
C VAL A 15 6.31 40.34 -26.80
N VAL A 16 6.44 39.43 -25.86
CA VAL A 16 6.21 37.99 -26.08
C VAL A 16 4.77 37.70 -26.54
N ASN A 17 3.77 38.37 -25.95
CA ASN A 17 2.38 38.26 -26.39
C ASN A 17 2.14 38.87 -27.78
N ARG A 18 2.78 40.01 -28.08
CA ARG A 18 2.58 40.75 -29.35
C ARG A 18 3.10 40.00 -30.57
N PHE A 19 4.17 39.23 -30.42
CA PHE A 19 4.70 38.39 -31.50
C PHE A 19 4.00 37.03 -31.62
N GLY A 20 2.96 36.75 -30.82
CA GLY A 20 2.23 35.49 -30.86
C GLY A 20 3.09 34.27 -30.51
N LEU A 21 4.28 34.48 -29.93
CA LEU A 21 5.28 33.43 -29.67
C LEU A 21 4.93 32.56 -28.46
N LEU A 22 3.94 32.96 -27.65
CA LEU A 22 3.47 32.18 -26.51
C LEU A 22 1.95 32.08 -26.53
N LYS A 23 1.45 30.84 -26.43
CA LYS A 23 0.05 30.58 -26.09
C LYS A 23 -0.25 31.31 -24.77
N PRO A 24 -1.42 31.97 -24.63
CA PRO A 24 -1.80 32.57 -23.36
C PRO A 24 -1.69 31.50 -22.28
N TYR A 25 -0.91 31.81 -21.23
CA TYR A 25 -0.75 30.90 -20.10
C TYR A 25 -2.07 30.85 -19.35
N GLU A 26 -2.94 29.92 -19.73
CA GLU A 26 -4.06 29.53 -18.90
C GLU A 26 -3.47 28.86 -17.66
N GLN A 27 -3.58 29.54 -16.51
CA GLN A 27 -3.40 28.91 -15.21
C GLN A 27 -4.47 27.82 -15.08
N LYS A 28 -4.14 26.62 -15.55
CA LYS A 28 -4.95 25.44 -15.27
C LYS A 28 -5.05 25.34 -13.76
N LYS A 29 -6.29 25.36 -13.24
CA LYS A 29 -6.60 25.07 -11.83
C LYS A 29 -5.78 23.84 -11.42
N PRO A 30 -5.19 23.79 -10.20
CA PRO A 30 -4.41 22.65 -9.79
C PRO A 30 -5.33 21.43 -9.76
N VAL A 31 -5.26 20.61 -10.81
CA VAL A 31 -5.85 19.29 -10.80
C VAL A 31 -5.06 18.55 -9.73
N THR A 32 -5.72 18.26 -8.60
CA THR A 32 -5.17 17.44 -7.51
C THR A 32 -5.08 15.96 -7.92
N GLU A 33 -4.82 15.69 -9.20
CA GLU A 33 -4.36 14.40 -9.66
C GLU A 33 -2.96 14.22 -9.07
N LYS A 34 -2.90 13.43 -8.00
CA LYS A 34 -1.65 12.91 -7.45
C LYS A 34 -0.92 12.24 -8.62
N LYS A 35 0.04 12.97 -9.21
CA LYS A 35 0.89 12.42 -10.26
C LYS A 35 1.52 11.16 -9.70
N LYS A 36 1.37 10.05 -10.42
CA LYS A 36 2.08 8.82 -10.07
C LYS A 36 3.57 9.16 -10.00
N ASP A 37 4.16 8.98 -8.84
CA ASP A 37 5.59 9.16 -8.69
C ASP A 37 6.30 7.94 -9.25
N TYR A 38 6.65 8.01 -10.52
CA TYR A 38 7.39 6.97 -11.24
C TYR A 38 8.84 6.83 -10.75
N HIS A 39 9.31 7.73 -9.87
CA HIS A 39 10.69 7.72 -9.35
C HIS A 39 10.78 7.10 -7.96
N GLY A 40 9.67 6.64 -7.37
CA GLY A 40 9.69 5.90 -6.12
C GLY A 40 10.15 4.46 -6.32
N LYS A 41 11.00 3.95 -5.42
CA LYS A 41 11.19 2.49 -5.30
C LYS A 41 9.87 1.89 -4.82
N GLN A 42 9.46 0.76 -5.39
CA GLN A 42 8.26 0.02 -5.02
C GLN A 42 8.65 -1.36 -4.49
N GLN A 43 7.90 -1.86 -3.52
CA GLN A 43 7.98 -3.26 -3.10
C GLN A 43 7.00 -4.12 -3.87
N CYS A 44 7.42 -5.34 -4.18
CA CYS A 44 6.53 -6.35 -4.70
C CYS A 44 5.52 -6.77 -3.62
N SER A 45 4.24 -6.88 -3.99
CA SER A 45 3.17 -7.26 -3.08
C SER A 45 2.88 -8.77 -3.08
N ILE A 46 3.69 -9.55 -3.81
CA ILE A 46 3.53 -10.99 -3.89
C ILE A 46 4.27 -11.61 -2.71
N ASP A 47 3.58 -12.48 -1.97
CA ASP A 47 4.13 -13.14 -0.79
C ASP A 47 5.41 -13.92 -1.13
N GLY A 48 6.43 -13.74 -0.29
CA GLY A 48 7.75 -14.34 -0.47
C GLY A 48 8.65 -13.60 -1.48
N CYS A 49 8.17 -12.55 -2.14
CA CYS A 49 9.01 -11.74 -3.02
C CYS A 49 9.67 -10.58 -2.27
N LEU A 50 11.01 -10.56 -2.24
CA LEU A 50 11.80 -9.53 -1.56
C LEU A 50 12.21 -8.37 -2.48
N PHE A 51 11.65 -8.30 -3.69
CA PHE A 51 12.02 -7.27 -4.64
C PHE A 51 11.57 -5.89 -4.18
N ALA A 52 12.52 -4.96 -4.11
CA ALA A 52 12.28 -3.54 -3.87
C ALA A 52 13.08 -2.69 -4.88
N GLY A 53 12.40 -2.09 -5.85
CA GLY A 53 13.06 -1.36 -6.94
C GLY A 53 12.11 -0.50 -7.76
N PHE A 54 12.65 0.22 -8.74
CA PHE A 54 11.89 1.22 -9.52
C PHE A 54 11.00 0.61 -10.62
N GLN A 55 11.29 -0.61 -11.08
CA GLN A 55 10.60 -1.22 -12.23
C GLN A 55 9.81 -2.46 -11.83
N LEU A 56 8.83 -2.30 -10.94
CA LEU A 56 8.00 -3.41 -10.49
C LEU A 56 7.29 -4.10 -11.67
N GLY A 57 6.80 -3.34 -12.65
CA GLY A 57 6.16 -3.90 -13.83
C GLY A 57 7.09 -4.78 -14.69
N ARG A 58 8.41 -4.52 -14.69
CA ARG A 58 9.39 -5.38 -15.37
C ARG A 58 9.68 -6.63 -14.54
N HIS A 59 9.76 -6.47 -13.22
CA HIS A 59 9.96 -7.57 -12.29
C HIS A 59 8.80 -8.59 -12.31
N LEU A 60 7.55 -8.14 -12.37
CA LEU A 60 6.39 -9.03 -12.47
C LEU A 60 6.37 -9.85 -13.77
N LYS A 61 6.87 -9.27 -14.87
CA LYS A 61 7.00 -9.95 -16.18
C LYS A 61 8.23 -10.83 -16.29
N SER A 62 9.21 -10.66 -15.40
CA SER A 62 10.45 -11.42 -15.46
C SER A 62 10.21 -12.85 -14.95
N SER A 63 11.28 -13.66 -14.94
CA SER A 63 11.25 -15.02 -14.43
C SER A 63 10.79 -15.16 -12.97
N ALA A 64 10.73 -14.06 -12.20
CA ALA A 64 10.28 -14.07 -10.82
C ALA A 64 8.79 -14.43 -10.69
N HIS A 65 7.93 -13.91 -11.57
CA HIS A 65 6.48 -14.12 -11.48
C HIS A 65 5.80 -14.44 -12.82
N GLN A 66 6.48 -14.23 -13.95
CA GLN A 66 6.03 -14.61 -15.30
C GLN A 66 4.60 -14.15 -15.64
N MET A 67 4.19 -12.99 -15.13
CA MET A 67 2.85 -12.45 -15.35
C MET A 67 2.74 -11.74 -16.69
N ASN A 68 1.60 -11.88 -17.38
CA ASN A 68 1.36 -11.11 -18.60
C ASN A 68 0.80 -9.72 -18.28
N ALA A 69 1.12 -8.75 -19.14
CA ALA A 69 0.63 -7.38 -18.99
C ALA A 69 -0.90 -7.25 -19.02
N ASN A 70 -1.56 -8.19 -19.69
CA ASN A 70 -3.01 -8.19 -19.90
C ASN A 70 -3.76 -8.89 -18.77
N ASP A 71 -3.06 -9.71 -17.96
CA ASP A 71 -3.66 -10.45 -16.86
C ASP A 71 -4.12 -9.47 -15.77
N ASP A 72 -5.28 -9.73 -15.18
CA ASP A 72 -5.78 -8.88 -14.09
C ASP A 72 -4.91 -8.99 -12.85
N ASN A 73 -4.32 -10.17 -12.61
CA ASN A 73 -3.32 -10.39 -11.56
C ASN A 73 -2.12 -9.43 -11.67
N TYR A 74 -1.67 -9.12 -12.89
CA TYR A 74 -0.59 -8.16 -13.11
C TYR A 74 -1.00 -6.73 -12.73
N LYS A 75 -2.20 -6.32 -13.15
CA LYS A 75 -2.74 -4.99 -12.83
C LYS A 75 -2.98 -4.84 -11.33
N ASP A 76 -3.48 -5.88 -10.69
CA ASP A 76 -3.79 -5.86 -9.27
C ASP A 76 -2.53 -5.91 -8.42
N ALA A 77 -1.51 -6.67 -8.81
CA ALA A 77 -0.19 -6.62 -8.18
C ALA A 77 0.45 -5.22 -8.27
N LEU A 78 0.33 -4.54 -9.43
CA LEU A 78 0.81 -3.16 -9.58
C LEU A 78 0.03 -2.14 -8.76
N LYS A 79 -1.29 -2.35 -8.56
CA LYS A 79 -2.12 -1.49 -7.70
C LYS A 79 -1.83 -1.73 -6.22
N ALA A 80 -1.60 -2.98 -5.83
CA ALA A 80 -1.30 -3.36 -4.45
C ALA A 80 0.13 -2.96 -4.03
N ALA A 81 0.99 -2.65 -4.99
CA ALA A 81 2.37 -2.24 -4.77
C ALA A 81 2.47 -1.01 -3.85
N ARG A 82 3.21 -1.16 -2.75
CA ARG A 82 3.48 -0.06 -1.82
C ARG A 82 4.83 0.61 -2.16
N PRO A 83 4.96 1.92 -1.95
CA PRO A 83 6.26 2.56 -1.99
C PRO A 83 7.17 1.89 -0.97
N PHE A 84 8.42 1.61 -1.37
CA PHE A 84 9.42 1.10 -0.45
C PHE A 84 9.73 2.19 0.57
N VAL A 85 9.37 1.94 1.83
CA VAL A 85 9.73 2.80 2.95
C VAL A 85 10.94 2.16 3.63
N PRO A 86 12.13 2.77 3.55
CA PRO A 86 13.26 2.29 4.31
C PRO A 86 12.91 2.37 5.80
N LEU A 87 13.22 1.32 6.54
CA LEU A 87 13.13 1.28 8.00
C LEU A 87 14.08 2.32 8.60
N THR A 88 13.59 3.55 8.72
CA THR A 88 14.25 4.64 9.42
C THR A 88 13.67 4.72 10.83
N GLY A 89 14.43 5.19 11.82
CA GLY A 89 14.06 5.10 13.25
C GLY A 89 12.70 5.69 13.67
N LYS A 90 12.05 6.47 12.79
CA LYS A 90 10.68 6.96 13.00
C LYS A 90 9.61 5.92 12.63
N ASN A 91 9.84 5.14 11.58
CA ASN A 91 8.91 4.09 11.11
C ASN A 91 8.96 2.83 11.99
N LEU A 92 10.08 2.54 12.66
CA LEU A 92 10.17 1.39 13.58
C LEU A 92 9.22 1.51 14.78
N LYS A 93 9.05 2.72 15.32
CA LYS A 93 8.17 2.95 16.49
C LYS A 93 6.71 2.67 16.13
N GLU A 94 6.28 3.16 14.98
CA GLU A 94 4.92 2.95 14.47
C GLU A 94 4.65 1.47 14.16
N ILE A 95 5.63 0.73 13.62
CA ILE A 95 5.51 -0.73 13.41
C ILE A 95 5.39 -1.48 14.74
N GLY A 96 6.19 -1.11 15.74
CA GLY A 96 6.10 -1.70 17.09
C GLY A 96 4.73 -1.46 17.74
N GLU A 97 4.17 -0.27 17.57
CA GLU A 97 2.85 0.10 18.08
C GLU A 97 1.71 -0.67 17.38
N ILE A 98 1.79 -0.86 16.05
CA ILE A 98 0.82 -1.66 15.29
C ILE A 98 0.86 -3.13 15.73
N SER A 99 2.06 -3.70 15.90
CA SER A 99 2.25 -5.08 16.37
C SER A 99 1.69 -5.29 17.78
N ALA A 100 1.88 -4.34 18.69
CA ALA A 100 1.32 -4.41 20.04
C ALA A 100 -0.22 -4.41 20.02
N ARG A 101 -0.82 -3.60 19.14
CA ARG A 101 -2.28 -3.52 18.99
C ARG A 101 -2.91 -4.74 18.33
N GLU A 102 -2.19 -5.44 17.45
CA GLU A 102 -2.61 -6.75 16.92
C GLU A 102 -2.57 -7.83 18.00
N GLN A 103 -1.50 -7.90 18.80
CA GLN A 103 -1.40 -8.82 19.94
C GLN A 103 -2.53 -8.62 20.95
N GLN A 104 -2.91 -7.36 21.23
CA GLN A 104 -4.05 -7.05 22.11
C GLN A 104 -5.38 -7.57 21.52
N ARG A 105 -5.63 -7.35 20.23
CA ARG A 105 -6.86 -7.83 19.57
C ARG A 105 -6.92 -9.35 19.47
N GLU A 106 -5.78 -10.01 19.34
CA GLU A 106 -5.70 -11.46 19.33
C GLU A 106 -5.94 -12.04 20.73
N ALA A 107 -5.37 -11.42 21.78
CA ALA A 107 -5.65 -11.77 23.17
C ALA A 107 -7.14 -11.57 23.54
N GLU A 108 -7.75 -10.47 23.10
CA GLU A 108 -9.20 -10.23 23.29
C GLU A 108 -10.06 -11.29 22.59
N ARG A 109 -9.71 -11.75 21.39
CA ARG A 109 -10.42 -12.84 20.71
C ARG A 109 -10.32 -14.16 21.48
N GLN A 110 -9.14 -14.48 22.00
CA GLN A 110 -8.93 -15.70 22.79
C GLN A 110 -9.73 -15.71 24.10
N LEU A 111 -9.90 -14.54 24.75
CA LEU A 111 -10.77 -14.39 25.92
C LEU A 111 -12.27 -14.61 25.59
N ILE A 112 -12.71 -14.17 24.41
CA ILE A 112 -14.08 -14.37 23.94
C ILE A 112 -14.32 -15.86 23.61
N GLU A 113 -13.37 -16.53 22.96
CA GLU A 113 -13.46 -17.97 22.66
C GLU A 113 -13.39 -18.86 23.91
N GLY A 114 -12.60 -18.46 24.93
CA GLY A 114 -12.54 -19.13 26.23
C GLY A 114 -13.80 -18.99 27.10
N SER A 115 -14.71 -18.08 26.76
CA SER A 115 -15.98 -17.85 27.48
C SER A 115 -17.16 -18.67 26.95
N ARG A 116 -16.95 -19.64 26.03
CA ARG A 116 -18.00 -20.62 25.72
C ARG A 116 -18.21 -21.52 26.95
N PRO A 117 -19.38 -21.49 27.62
CA PRO A 117 -19.63 -22.39 28.73
C PRO A 117 -19.57 -23.83 28.21
N ALA A 118 -18.71 -24.64 28.83
CA ALA A 118 -18.70 -26.08 28.64
C ALA A 118 -20.13 -26.58 28.89
N LYS A 119 -20.79 -27.12 27.86
CA LYS A 119 -21.98 -27.92 28.10
C LYS A 119 -21.52 -29.12 28.92
N GLU A 120 -21.94 -29.12 30.18
CA GLU A 120 -21.79 -30.22 31.11
C GLU A 120 -22.37 -31.48 30.45
N ASN A 121 -21.50 -32.35 29.92
CA ASN A 121 -21.86 -33.75 29.76
C ASN A 121 -21.72 -34.37 31.15
N CYS A 122 -22.81 -34.22 31.91
CA CYS A 122 -23.03 -34.90 33.18
C CYS A 122 -23.19 -36.40 32.90
N SER A 123 -22.34 -37.18 33.54
CA SER A 123 -22.18 -38.62 33.44
C SER A 123 -23.46 -39.40 33.73
N LYS A 124 -23.68 -40.50 33.00
CA LYS A 124 -24.32 -41.70 33.53
C LYS A 124 -23.61 -42.93 32.99
N GLU A 125 -22.58 -43.35 33.71
CA GLU A 125 -22.22 -44.76 33.79
C GLU A 125 -23.33 -45.43 34.61
N ILE A 126 -24.06 -46.35 34.00
CA ILE A 126 -24.78 -47.40 34.71
C ILE A 126 -24.28 -48.69 34.07
N GLU A 127 -23.37 -49.34 34.79
CA GLU A 127 -23.12 -50.77 34.65
C GLU A 127 -24.40 -51.49 35.05
N ASP A 128 -24.97 -52.28 34.14
CA ASP A 128 -25.86 -53.37 34.52
C ASP A 128 -25.29 -54.66 33.91
N ASN A 129 -24.86 -55.52 34.83
CA ASN A 129 -24.40 -56.88 34.62
C ASN A 129 -25.64 -57.81 34.64
N MET A 130 -25.51 -58.94 33.93
CA MET A 130 -26.35 -60.16 33.99
C MET A 130 -27.55 -60.28 33.02
N ASP A 131 -27.35 -61.15 32.01
CA ASP A 131 -28.21 -62.30 31.64
C ASP A 131 -27.33 -63.18 30.73
N LEU A 132 -26.71 -64.30 31.14
CA LEU A 132 -27.30 -65.62 31.39
C LEU A 132 -28.39 -65.97 30.35
N PHE A 133 -27.99 -66.52 29.20
CA PHE A 133 -28.36 -67.86 28.71
C PHE A 133 -27.58 -68.24 27.45
#